data_AF-A0AAV5BEP9-F1
#
_entry.id   AF-A0AAV5BEP9-F1
#
_cell.length_a   1.000
_cell.length_b   1.000
_cell.length_c   1.000
_cell.angle_alpha   90.00
_cell.angle_beta   90.00
_cell.angle_gamma   90.00
#
_symmetry.space_group_name_H-M   'P 1'
#
loop_
_entity.id
_entity.type
_entity.pdbx_description
1 polymer ?
#
loop_
_entity_poly.entity_id
_entity_poly.type
_entity_poly.pdbx_seq_one_letter_code
_entity_poly.pdbx_strand_id
1 'polypeptide(L)'
;MEFLVSEKIIFDSVTFDLLNKTFEILDGSIGVYRYEDIKRFAILNENARYRGKQTPFTALLPGSGLPAGIFSYPYMYVGIKVVLKDETILGIYVSKEKTMLNTDQYIHDRKIANEISQVFQDIVNNYASLNEDNPEK
;
A
#
# COMPACT_ATOMS: atom_id res chain seq x y z
N MET A 1 -10.55 30.81 17.94
CA MET A 1 -10.69 29.42 18.40
C MET A 1 -10.69 28.56 17.15
N GLU A 2 -9.54 28.02 16.76
CA GLU A 2 -9.43 27.16 15.58
C GLU A 2 -9.79 25.73 15.98
N PHE A 3 -10.86 25.20 15.39
CA PHE A 3 -11.17 23.78 15.51
C PHE A 3 -10.41 23.04 14.40
N LEU A 4 -9.24 22.50 14.72
CA LEU A 4 -8.62 21.46 13.90
C LEU A 4 -9.32 20.14 14.19
N VAL A 5 -10.39 19.84 13.45
CA VAL A 5 -10.97 18.49 13.45
C VAL A 5 -10.10 17.63 12.54
N SER A 6 -8.93 17.16 13.01
CA SER A 6 -8.08 16.34 12.16
C SER A 6 -8.66 14.93 12.03
N GLU A 7 -9.41 14.67 10.96
CA GLU A 7 -9.82 13.31 10.58
C GLU A 7 -8.66 12.63 9.86
N LYS A 8 -7.72 12.07 10.65
CA LYS A 8 -6.60 11.28 10.16
C LYS A 8 -6.76 9.81 10.55
N ILE A 9 -6.44 8.91 9.63
CA ILE A 9 -6.26 7.47 9.91
C ILE A 9 -4.77 7.19 9.87
N ILE A 10 -4.21 6.68 10.96
CA ILE A 10 -2.76 6.57 11.15
C ILE A 10 -2.37 5.09 11.24
N PHE A 11 -1.43 4.69 10.40
CA PHE A 11 -0.67 3.45 10.50
C PHE A 11 0.81 3.78 10.59
N ASP A 12 1.62 2.83 11.06
CA ASP A 12 3.07 3.01 11.16
C ASP A 12 3.75 3.36 9.82
N SER A 13 3.19 2.88 8.70
CA SER A 13 3.78 3.03 7.37
C SER A 13 3.09 4.07 6.49
N VAL A 14 1.90 4.55 6.87
CA VAL A 14 1.11 5.50 6.09
C VAL A 14 0.11 6.25 6.96
N THR A 15 -0.03 7.55 6.73
CA THR A 15 -1.09 8.38 7.32
C THR A 15 -2.03 8.85 6.22
N PHE A 16 -3.34 8.73 6.46
CA PHE A 16 -4.40 9.22 5.58
C PHE A 16 -4.99 10.48 6.18
N ASP A 17 -5.03 11.56 5.42
CA ASP A 17 -5.69 12.83 5.77
C ASP A 17 -6.98 12.95 4.95
N LEU A 18 -8.12 12.71 5.61
CA LEU A 18 -9.43 12.67 4.95
C LEU A 18 -9.90 14.06 4.52
N LEU A 19 -9.51 15.10 5.26
CA LEU A 19 -9.86 16.48 4.95
C LEU A 19 -9.10 17.01 3.75
N ASN A 20 -7.77 16.87 3.77
CA ASN A 20 -6.91 17.35 2.70
C ASN A 20 -6.90 16.40 1.50
N LYS A 21 -7.53 15.22 1.63
CA LYS A 21 -7.61 14.17 0.60
C LYS A 21 -6.23 13.72 0.12
N THR A 22 -5.33 13.51 1.08
CA THR A 22 -3.93 13.10 0.83
C THR A 22 -3.53 11.93 1.71
N PHE A 23 -2.54 11.16 1.27
CA PHE A 23 -1.86 10.18 2.11
C PHE A 23 -0.36 10.46 2.12
N GLU A 24 0.24 10.29 3.29
CA GLU A 24 1.68 10.40 3.52
C GLU A 24 2.25 9.00 3.74
N ILE A 25 3.15 8.57 2.85
CA ILE A 25 3.89 7.32 3.00
C ILE A 25 5.09 7.57 3.92
N LEU A 26 5.20 6.76 4.98
CA LEU A 26 6.26 6.85 5.99
C LEU A 26 7.33 5.75 5.84
N ASP A 27 7.01 4.65 5.17
CA ASP A 27 7.95 3.58 4.84
C ASP A 27 7.75 3.07 3.39
N GLY A 28 8.79 3.22 2.58
CA GLY A 28 8.81 2.86 1.16
C GLY A 28 9.02 4.09 0.27
N SER A 29 8.05 4.39 -0.57
CA SER A 29 8.05 5.59 -1.42
C SER A 29 7.64 6.82 -0.61
N ILE A 30 8.53 7.28 0.30
CA ILE A 30 8.24 8.36 1.24
C ILE A 30 7.82 9.64 0.52
N GLY A 31 6.70 10.23 0.95
CA GLY A 31 6.15 11.46 0.37
C GLY A 31 4.66 11.62 0.63
N VAL A 32 4.12 12.77 0.26
CA VAL A 32 2.69 13.09 0.34
C VAL A 32 2.08 13.04 -1.06
N TYR A 33 0.96 12.34 -1.19
CA TYR A 33 0.30 12.06 -2.47
C TYR A 33 -1.21 12.32 -2.35
N ARG A 34 -1.85 12.64 -3.47
CA ARG A 34 -3.29 12.97 -3.49
C ARG A 34 -4.13 11.74 -3.79
N TYR A 35 -5.30 11.66 -3.18
CA TYR A 35 -6.26 10.58 -3.43
C TYR A 35 -6.73 10.53 -4.88
N GLU A 36 -6.93 11.68 -5.50
CA GLU A 36 -7.40 11.76 -6.89
C GLU A 36 -6.39 11.19 -7.90
N ASP A 37 -5.12 11.08 -7.53
CA ASP A 37 -4.07 10.55 -8.41
C ASP A 37 -4.02 9.02 -8.38
N ILE A 38 -4.72 8.37 -7.46
CA ILE A 38 -4.71 6.92 -7.33
C ILE A 38 -5.44 6.30 -8.53
N LYS A 39 -4.75 5.41 -9.24
CA LYS A 39 -5.34 4.61 -10.34
C LYS A 39 -5.76 3.22 -9.87
N ARG A 40 -4.91 2.54 -9.11
CA ARG A 40 -5.15 1.18 -8.56
C ARG A 40 -4.15 0.86 -7.46
N PHE A 41 -4.43 -0.15 -6.65
CA PHE A 41 -3.51 -0.64 -5.63
C PHE A 41 -3.62 -2.17 -5.50
N ALA A 42 -2.62 -2.80 -4.87
CA ALA A 42 -2.61 -4.23 -4.57
C ALA A 42 -1.74 -4.56 -3.36
N ILE A 43 -2.20 -5.49 -2.52
CA ILE A 43 -1.37 -6.08 -1.46
C ILE A 43 -0.45 -7.12 -2.06
N LEU A 44 0.86 -6.94 -1.89
CA LEU A 44 1.89 -7.76 -2.51
C LEU A 44 2.98 -8.17 -1.50
N ASN A 45 3.68 -9.24 -1.84
CA ASN A 45 4.85 -9.71 -1.11
C ASN A 45 6.08 -9.48 -2.01
N GLU A 46 7.02 -8.66 -1.57
CA GLU A 46 8.29 -8.45 -2.28
C GLU A 46 9.37 -9.34 -1.70
N ASN A 47 10.16 -10.00 -2.56
CA ASN A 47 11.34 -10.75 -2.10
C ASN A 47 12.32 -9.81 -1.39
N ALA A 48 12.68 -10.14 -0.14
CA ALA A 48 13.45 -9.29 0.75
C ALA A 48 14.81 -8.87 0.20
N ARG A 49 15.38 -9.62 -0.76
CA ARG A 49 16.63 -9.25 -1.43
C ARG A 49 16.53 -7.92 -2.19
N TYR A 50 15.33 -7.51 -2.61
CA TYR A 50 15.11 -6.39 -3.53
C TYR A 50 14.57 -5.11 -2.88
N ARG A 51 14.15 -5.15 -1.60
CA ARG A 51 13.72 -3.94 -0.88
C ARG A 51 14.79 -2.86 -0.98
N GLY A 52 14.39 -1.67 -1.44
CA GLY A 52 15.27 -0.51 -1.60
C GLY A 52 16.29 -0.57 -2.76
N LYS A 53 16.25 -1.61 -3.60
CA LYS A 53 17.20 -1.78 -4.72
C LYS A 53 16.62 -1.52 -6.11
N GLN A 54 15.30 -1.46 -6.19
CA GLN A 54 14.55 -1.29 -7.44
C GLN A 54 13.17 -0.69 -7.13
N THR A 55 12.38 -0.48 -8.17
CA THR A 55 10.96 -0.10 -8.02
C THR A 55 10.23 -1.09 -7.10
N PRO A 56 9.60 -0.61 -6.01
CA PRO A 56 8.95 -1.47 -5.03
C PRO A 56 7.92 -2.42 -5.62
N PHE A 57 7.86 -3.63 -5.07
CA PHE A 57 6.89 -4.68 -5.43
C PHE A 57 6.94 -5.06 -6.92
N THR A 58 8.15 -5.17 -7.45
CA THR A 58 8.43 -5.73 -8.79
C THR A 58 8.86 -7.20 -8.71
N ALA A 59 9.71 -7.55 -7.74
CA ALA A 59 10.17 -8.92 -7.52
C ALA A 59 9.24 -9.68 -6.57
N LEU A 60 8.14 -10.20 -7.10
CA LEU A 60 7.04 -10.73 -6.31
C LEU A 60 7.27 -12.17 -5.83
N LEU A 61 6.88 -12.44 -4.57
CA LEU A 61 6.69 -13.79 -4.04
C LEU A 61 5.21 -14.14 -3.98
N PRO A 62 4.82 -15.39 -4.27
CA PRO A 62 3.43 -15.81 -4.12
C PRO A 62 3.02 -15.81 -2.65
N GLY A 63 1.73 -15.54 -2.40
CA GLY A 63 1.13 -15.61 -1.06
C GLY A 63 0.81 -17.03 -0.58
N SER A 64 0.92 -18.02 -1.47
CA SER A 64 0.74 -19.45 -1.17
C SER A 64 1.59 -20.28 -2.15
N GLY A 65 2.21 -21.36 -1.65
CA GLY A 65 3.01 -22.28 -2.47
C GLY A 65 4.29 -21.65 -3.06
N LEU A 66 5.45 -21.89 -2.46
CA LEU A 66 6.72 -21.51 -3.07
C LEU A 66 7.07 -22.55 -4.16
N PRO A 67 7.18 -22.19 -5.46
CA PRO A 67 7.68 -23.10 -6.47
C PRO A 67 9.07 -23.63 -6.08
N ALA A 68 9.20 -24.95 -6.09
CA ALA A 68 10.46 -25.62 -5.82
C ALA A 68 11.53 -25.11 -6.81
N GLY A 69 12.64 -24.60 -6.28
CA GLY A 69 13.83 -24.24 -7.05
C GLY A 69 14.11 -22.75 -7.28
N ILE A 70 13.13 -21.84 -7.13
CA ILE A 70 13.36 -20.38 -7.34
C ILE A 70 13.54 -19.59 -6.02
N PHE A 71 13.23 -20.20 -4.87
CA PHE A 71 13.28 -19.53 -3.55
C PHE A 71 14.27 -20.18 -2.59
N SER A 72 15.57 -20.03 -2.84
CA SER A 72 16.58 -20.22 -1.78
C SER A 72 16.47 -19.16 -0.67
N TYR A 73 15.79 -18.03 -0.95
CA TYR A 73 15.49 -16.97 0.02
C TYR A 73 13.97 -16.80 0.15
N PRO A 74 13.34 -17.47 1.14
CA PRO A 74 11.90 -17.38 1.39
C PRO A 74 11.47 -16.08 2.08
N TYR A 75 12.44 -15.21 2.37
CA TYR A 75 12.20 -13.96 3.09
C TYR A 75 11.56 -12.90 2.18
N MET A 76 10.55 -12.22 2.71
CA MET A 76 9.79 -11.19 2.01
C MET A 76 9.44 -10.02 2.92
N TYR A 77 8.98 -8.94 2.30
CA TYR A 77 8.25 -7.87 2.97
C TYR A 77 6.82 -7.84 2.43
N VAL A 78 5.84 -7.73 3.34
CA VAL A 78 4.44 -7.48 3.00
C VAL A 78 4.25 -5.97 2.84
N GLY A 79 3.49 -5.57 1.84
CA GLY A 79 3.05 -4.20 1.73
C GLY A 79 2.08 -3.97 0.59
N ILE A 80 1.94 -2.72 0.21
CA ILE A 80 0.95 -2.28 -0.77
C ILE A 80 1.68 -1.56 -1.90
N LYS A 81 1.40 -1.99 -3.12
CA LYS A 81 1.75 -1.27 -4.33
C LYS A 81 0.60 -0.34 -4.67
N VAL A 82 0.85 0.94 -4.79
CA VAL A 82 -0.09 1.94 -5.32
C VAL A 82 0.42 2.38 -6.68
N VAL A 83 -0.45 2.40 -7.68
CA VAL A 83 -0.15 2.93 -9.01
C VAL A 83 -0.96 4.20 -9.19
N LEU A 84 -0.28 5.29 -9.51
CA LEU A 84 -0.89 6.58 -9.80
C LEU A 84 -1.37 6.65 -11.27
N LYS A 85 -2.16 7.67 -11.61
CA LYS A 85 -2.72 7.90 -12.95
C LYS A 85 -1.65 8.14 -14.02
N ASP A 86 -0.51 8.70 -13.64
CA ASP A 86 0.68 8.88 -14.49
C ASP A 86 1.57 7.62 -14.59
N GLU A 87 1.09 6.48 -14.08
CA GLU A 87 1.79 5.20 -13.95
C GLU A 87 2.98 5.20 -12.97
N THR A 88 3.17 6.25 -12.16
CA THR A 88 4.11 6.21 -11.05
C THR A 88 3.75 5.08 -10.08
N ILE A 89 4.75 4.27 -9.72
CA ILE A 89 4.61 3.16 -8.76
C ILE A 89 5.13 3.60 -7.40
N LEU A 90 4.26 3.52 -6.39
CA LEU A 90 4.60 3.75 -4.99
C LEU A 90 4.53 2.43 -4.21
N GLY A 91 5.47 2.24 -3.29
CA GLY A 91 5.44 1.14 -2.33
C GLY A 91 5.19 1.64 -0.92
N ILE A 92 4.29 0.98 -0.19
CA ILE A 92 4.08 1.15 1.25
C ILE A 92 4.48 -0.16 1.91
N TYR A 93 5.58 -0.19 2.66
CA TYR A 93 6.00 -1.38 3.39
C TYR A 93 5.26 -1.47 4.73
N VAL A 94 4.52 -2.56 4.95
CA VAL A 94 3.85 -2.82 6.22
C VAL A 94 4.79 -3.61 7.14
N SER A 95 5.50 -4.59 6.59
CA SER A 95 6.54 -5.32 7.31
C SER A 95 7.73 -4.42 7.63
N LYS A 96 7.99 -4.15 8.92
CA LYS A 96 9.22 -3.48 9.35
C LYS A 96 10.45 -4.36 9.12
N GLU A 97 10.35 -5.62 9.53
CA GLU A 97 11.39 -6.64 9.36
C GLU A 97 11.00 -7.66 8.30
N LYS A 98 11.99 -8.32 7.69
CA LYS A 98 11.73 -9.39 6.72
C LYS A 98 11.01 -10.56 7.39
N THR A 99 10.03 -11.14 6.71
CA THR A 99 9.20 -12.23 7.21
C THR A 99 9.17 -13.41 6.23
N MET A 100 8.49 -14.51 6.59
CA MET A 100 8.24 -15.67 5.74
C MET A 100 6.76 -16.07 5.81
N LEU A 101 6.27 -16.78 4.79
CA LEU A 101 4.89 -17.28 4.77
C LEU A 101 4.58 -18.04 6.06
N ASN A 102 3.34 -17.86 6.55
CA ASN A 102 2.76 -18.55 7.71
C ASN A 102 3.42 -18.27 9.07
N THR A 103 4.39 -17.36 9.15
CA THR A 103 4.85 -16.85 10.45
C THR A 103 3.78 -15.93 11.07
N ASP A 104 3.77 -15.81 12.39
CA ASP A 104 2.86 -14.90 13.10
C ASP A 104 3.03 -13.45 12.62
N GLN A 105 4.28 -13.05 12.37
CA GLN A 105 4.58 -11.73 11.80
C GLN A 105 3.94 -11.58 10.41
N TYR A 106 4.08 -12.55 9.50
CA TYR A 106 3.45 -12.47 8.18
C TYR A 106 1.92 -12.36 8.27
N ILE A 107 1.29 -13.14 9.13
CA ILE A 107 -0.16 -13.12 9.33
C ILE A 107 -0.61 -11.75 9.85
N HIS A 108 0.13 -11.20 10.82
CA HIS A 108 -0.12 -9.88 11.38
C HIS A 108 0.07 -8.76 10.33
N ASP A 109 1.20 -8.76 9.62
CA ASP A 109 1.50 -7.77 8.59
C ASP A 109 0.45 -7.81 7.45
N ARG A 110 -0.02 -9.00 7.07
CA ARG A 110 -1.11 -9.16 6.09
C ARG A 110 -2.42 -8.60 6.61
N LYS A 111 -2.72 -8.74 7.91
CA LYS A 111 -3.91 -8.14 8.51
C LYS A 111 -3.88 -6.61 8.42
N ILE A 112 -2.77 -5.98 8.80
CA ILE A 112 -2.59 -4.53 8.69
C ILE A 112 -2.68 -4.08 7.22
N ALA A 113 -2.05 -4.81 6.30
CA ALA A 113 -2.13 -4.48 4.88
C ALA A 113 -3.57 -4.55 4.34
N ASN A 114 -4.39 -5.48 4.83
CA ASN A 114 -5.83 -5.53 4.50
C ASN A 114 -6.60 -4.32 5.06
N GLU A 115 -6.31 -3.90 6.29
CA GLU A 115 -6.94 -2.71 6.90
C GLU A 115 -6.60 -1.44 6.10
N ILE A 116 -5.34 -1.24 5.73
CA ILE A 116 -4.91 -0.12 4.87
C ILE A 116 -5.57 -0.22 3.48
N SER A 117 -5.67 -1.43 2.92
CA SER A 117 -6.31 -1.68 1.62
C SER A 117 -7.81 -1.33 1.64
N GLN A 118 -8.50 -1.47 2.77
CA GLN A 118 -9.91 -1.04 2.89
C GLN A 118 -10.03 0.48 2.81
N VAL A 119 -9.13 1.23 3.46
CA VAL A 119 -9.10 2.69 3.36
C VAL A 119 -8.88 3.13 1.91
N PHE A 120 -7.94 2.51 1.20
CA PHE A 120 -7.75 2.78 -0.24
C PHE A 120 -8.98 2.43 -1.08
N GLN A 121 -9.67 1.32 -0.77
CA GLN A 121 -10.88 0.94 -1.48
C GLN A 121 -11.99 1.98 -1.30
N ASP A 122 -12.19 2.47 -0.07
CA ASP A 122 -13.18 3.51 0.23
C ASP A 122 -12.86 4.81 -0.50
N ILE A 123 -11.58 5.20 -0.52
CA ILE A 123 -11.11 6.36 -1.28
C ILE A 123 -11.44 6.19 -2.77
N VAL A 124 -11.04 5.08 -3.40
CA VAL A 124 -11.26 4.86 -4.83
C VAL A 124 -12.75 4.81 -5.17
N ASN A 125 -13.57 4.15 -4.34
CA ASN A 125 -15.01 4.07 -4.55
C ASN A 125 -15.69 5.45 -4.47
N ASN A 126 -15.31 6.28 -3.50
CA ASN A 126 -15.84 7.64 -3.35
C ASN A 126 -15.49 8.53 -4.55
N TYR A 127 -14.32 8.33 -5.18
CA TYR A 127 -13.98 9.06 -6.41
C TYR A 127 -14.65 8.47 -7.65
N ALA A 128 -14.94 7.17 -7.69
CA ALA A 128 -15.69 6.58 -8.80
C ALA A 128 -17.13 7.13 -8.85
N SER A 129 -17.84 7.17 -7.72
CA SER A 129 -19.21 7.71 -7.64
C SER A 129 -19.30 9.19 -8.00
N LEU A 130 -18.34 10.01 -7.56
CA LEU A 130 -18.29 11.45 -7.91
C LEU A 130 -18.09 11.73 -9.41
N ASN A 131 -17.50 10.79 -10.15
CA ASN A 131 -17.31 10.93 -11.60
C ASN A 131 -18.49 10.39 -12.42
N GLU A 132 -19.34 9.53 -11.84
CA GLU A 132 -20.58 9.05 -12.48
C GLU A 132 -21.70 10.10 -12.41
N ASP A 133 -21.70 10.96 -11.38
CA ASP A 133 -22.67 12.05 -11.23
C ASP A 133 -22.36 13.30 -12.09
N ASN A 134 -21.27 13.29 -12.86
CA ASN A 134 -20.94 14.38 -13.79
C ASN A 134 -20.50 13.84 -15.16
N PRO A 135 -21.43 13.32 -15.98
CA PRO A 135 -21.12 12.67 -17.26
C PRO A 135 -20.66 13.61 -18.38
N GLU A 136 -20.46 14.90 -18.12
CA GLU A 136 -20.05 15.87 -19.14
C GLU A 136 -18.65 16.45 -18.86
N LYS A 137 -17.64 15.82 -19.48
CA LYS A 137 -16.52 16.51 -20.13
C LYS A 137 -15.99 15.69 -21.30
#